data_AF-A0A1H1R7V4-F1
#
_entry.id   AF-A0A1H1R7V4-F1
#
_cell.length_a   1.000
_cell.length_b   1.000
_cell.length_c   1.000
_cell.angle_alpha   90.00
_cell.angle_beta   90.00
_cell.angle_gamma   90.00
#
_symmetry.space_group_name_H-M   'P 1'
#
loop_
_entity.id
_entity.type
_entity.pdbx_description
1 polymer ?
#
loop_
_entity_poly.entity_id
_entity_poly.type
_entity_poly.pdbx_seq_one_letter_code
_entity_poly.pdbx_strand_id
1 'polypeptide(L)'
;MPPSAEEAARALREIATIRARAAGFQDYRAESSQLILWGFAYALGFVLTALFPAFILLVWLFVVASALTAGTVTACRINPEIPGIAWRYLTLVGAILLFCIILNIIMWPLSPEQSSMIGPLFVAALYVIRGVQLRPRYLALGGLLAIVSVAGFSSFIRSSGGGWQEVSAQV
;
A
#
# COMPACT_ATOMS: atom_id res chain seq x y z
N MET A 1 1.32 32.44 -43.36
CA MET A 1 2.47 33.05 -42.67
C MET A 1 2.97 32.07 -41.63
N PRO A 2 4.27 31.77 -41.56
CA PRO A 2 4.82 30.99 -40.46
C PRO A 2 4.63 31.76 -39.13
N PRO A 3 4.44 31.06 -38.00
CA PRO A 3 4.30 31.71 -36.70
C PRO A 3 5.55 32.53 -36.37
N SER A 4 5.37 33.67 -35.72
CA SER A 4 6.49 34.46 -35.21
C SER A 4 7.28 33.65 -34.16
N ALA A 5 8.56 33.97 -33.98
CA ALA A 5 9.40 33.30 -32.98
C ALA A 5 8.81 33.43 -31.56
N GLU A 6 8.17 34.57 -31.25
CA GLU A 6 7.43 34.78 -30.00
C GLU A 6 6.25 33.82 -29.82
N GLU A 7 5.44 33.62 -30.88
CA GLU A 7 4.28 32.72 -30.87
C GLU A 7 4.71 31.26 -30.74
N ALA A 8 5.78 30.86 -31.46
CA ALA A 8 6.34 29.53 -31.33
C ALA A 8 6.88 29.26 -29.91
N ALA A 9 7.58 30.22 -29.31
CA ALA A 9 8.07 30.11 -27.93
C ALA A 9 6.93 30.09 -26.90
N ARG A 10 5.83 30.82 -27.14
CA ARG A 10 4.63 30.78 -26.30
C ARG A 10 3.93 29.42 -26.39
N ALA A 11 3.71 28.91 -27.60
CA ALA A 11 3.10 27.61 -27.83
C ALA A 11 3.91 26.46 -27.19
N LEU A 12 5.24 26.48 -27.31
CA LEU A 12 6.11 25.48 -26.68
C LEU A 12 6.04 25.52 -25.14
N ARG A 13 5.95 26.70 -24.53
CA ARG A 13 5.76 26.84 -23.07
C ARG A 13 4.41 26.31 -22.61
N GLU A 14 3.34 26.57 -23.37
CA GLU A 14 2.03 26.01 -23.09
C GLU A 14 2.03 24.48 -23.18
N ILE A 15 2.63 23.91 -24.23
CA ILE A 15 2.80 22.46 -24.38
C ILE A 15 3.60 21.88 -23.21
N ALA A 16 4.70 22.52 -22.79
CA ALA A 16 5.48 22.08 -21.63
C ALA A 16 4.65 22.09 -20.33
N THR A 17 3.83 23.13 -20.14
CA THR A 17 2.95 23.25 -18.96
C THR A 17 1.86 22.18 -18.96
N ILE A 18 1.24 21.92 -20.12
CA ILE A 18 0.24 20.86 -20.30
C ILE A 18 0.89 19.49 -20.06
N ARG A 19 2.08 19.25 -20.62
CA ARG A 19 2.84 18.01 -20.45
C ARG A 19 3.20 17.76 -18.98
N ALA A 20 3.63 18.79 -18.25
CA ALA A 20 3.94 18.68 -16.82
C ALA A 20 2.69 18.31 -15.99
N ARG A 21 1.55 18.94 -16.28
CA ARG A 21 0.27 18.59 -15.63
C ARG A 21 -0.17 17.18 -15.99
N ALA A 22 -0.11 16.80 -17.27
CA ALA A 22 -0.49 15.49 -17.76
C ALA A 22 0.40 14.37 -17.19
N ALA A 23 1.72 14.59 -17.09
CA ALA A 23 2.65 13.66 -16.45
C ALA A 23 2.26 13.40 -14.99
N GLY A 24 1.96 14.47 -14.22
CA GLY A 24 1.47 14.32 -12.85
C GLY A 24 0.16 13.52 -12.73
N PHE A 25 -0.74 13.59 -13.71
CA PHE A 25 -1.96 12.76 -13.74
C PHE A 25 -1.69 11.29 -14.09
N GLN A 26 -0.70 11.02 -14.95
CA GLN A 26 -0.34 9.64 -15.31
C GLN A 26 0.41 8.93 -14.19
N ASP A 27 1.37 9.61 -13.54
CA ASP A 27 2.07 9.11 -12.36
C ASP A 27 1.07 8.80 -11.23
N TYR A 28 0.13 9.71 -11.02
CA TYR A 28 -0.96 9.52 -10.08
C TYR A 28 -1.79 8.26 -10.36
N ARG A 29 -2.21 8.05 -11.61
CA ARG A 29 -3.01 6.87 -11.99
C ARG A 29 -2.24 5.57 -11.75
N ALA A 30 -0.95 5.56 -12.09
CA ALA A 30 -0.07 4.40 -11.90
C ALA A 30 0.09 4.07 -10.41
N GLU A 31 0.51 5.02 -9.57
CA GLU A 31 0.72 4.79 -8.14
C GLU A 31 -0.58 4.40 -7.42
N SER A 32 -1.69 5.08 -7.75
CA SER A 32 -2.99 4.82 -7.11
C SER A 32 -3.52 3.42 -7.40
N SER A 33 -3.32 2.93 -8.63
CA SER A 33 -3.75 1.58 -9.01
C SER A 33 -3.06 0.51 -8.18
N GLN A 34 -1.77 0.71 -7.85
CA GLN A 34 -0.99 -0.22 -7.05
C GLN A 34 -1.43 -0.19 -5.58
N LEU A 35 -1.67 0.99 -5.01
CA LEU A 35 -2.17 1.10 -3.64
C LEU A 35 -3.55 0.44 -3.48
N ILE A 36 -4.45 0.61 -4.45
CA ILE A 36 -5.77 -0.03 -4.46
C ILE A 36 -5.63 -1.56 -4.56
N LEU A 37 -4.79 -2.04 -5.48
CA LEU A 37 -4.53 -3.48 -5.65
C LEU A 37 -4.04 -4.11 -4.35
N TRP A 38 -3.03 -3.51 -3.72
CA TRP A 38 -2.46 -4.02 -2.47
C TRP A 38 -3.43 -3.93 -1.30
N GLY A 39 -4.19 -2.83 -1.19
CA GLY A 39 -5.25 -2.71 -0.18
C GLY A 39 -6.33 -3.78 -0.33
N PHE A 40 -6.77 -4.07 -1.56
CA PHE A 40 -7.73 -5.12 -1.84
C PHE A 40 -7.17 -6.52 -1.55
N ALA A 41 -5.93 -6.80 -1.97
CA ALA A 41 -5.26 -8.06 -1.67
C ALA A 41 -5.16 -8.30 -0.16
N TYR A 42 -4.86 -7.24 0.61
CA TYR A 42 -4.79 -7.31 2.06
C TYR A 42 -6.14 -7.61 2.70
N ALA A 43 -7.20 -6.91 2.28
CA ALA A 43 -8.57 -7.17 2.75
C ALA A 43 -9.01 -8.61 2.43
N LEU A 44 -8.72 -9.09 1.22
CA LEU A 44 -9.00 -10.46 0.81
C LEU A 44 -8.21 -11.47 1.64
N GLY A 45 -6.93 -11.20 1.91
CA GLY A 45 -6.07 -12.04 2.76
C GLY A 45 -6.64 -12.23 4.16
N PHE A 46 -7.19 -11.17 4.77
CA PHE A 46 -7.86 -11.28 6.06
C PHE A 46 -9.16 -12.06 6.01
N VAL A 47 -10.02 -11.81 5.01
CA VAL A 47 -11.26 -12.58 4.82
C VAL A 47 -10.95 -14.06 4.65
N LEU A 48 -9.98 -14.40 3.82
CA LEU A 48 -9.54 -15.79 3.61
C LEU A 48 -8.90 -16.40 4.86
N THR A 49 -8.14 -15.61 5.63
CA THR A 49 -7.56 -16.06 6.91
C THR A 49 -8.67 -16.40 7.91
N ALA A 50 -9.75 -15.61 7.96
CA ALA A 50 -10.89 -15.89 8.82
C ALA A 50 -11.67 -17.14 8.40
N LEU A 51 -11.78 -17.40 7.09
CA LEU A 51 -12.45 -18.59 6.55
C LEU A 51 -11.61 -19.87 6.64
N PHE A 52 -10.28 -19.74 6.54
CA PHE A 52 -9.34 -20.86 6.46
C PHE A 52 -8.15 -20.69 7.44
N PRO A 53 -8.40 -20.64 8.76
CA PRO A 53 -7.36 -20.35 9.76
C PRO A 53 -6.26 -21.42 9.82
N ALA A 54 -6.55 -22.68 9.47
CA ALA A 54 -5.55 -23.74 9.42
C ALA A 54 -4.53 -23.57 8.27
N PHE A 55 -4.86 -22.73 7.27
CA PHE A 55 -4.07 -22.59 6.04
C PHE A 55 -3.51 -21.17 5.87
N ILE A 56 -3.30 -20.42 6.96
CA ILE A 56 -2.83 -19.02 6.95
C ILE A 56 -1.63 -18.82 6.02
N LEU A 57 -0.59 -19.65 6.14
CA LEU A 57 0.62 -19.52 5.31
C LEU A 57 0.31 -19.69 3.82
N LEU A 58 -0.51 -20.68 3.47
CA LEU A 58 -0.90 -20.95 2.08
C LEU A 58 -1.79 -19.82 1.51
N VAL A 59 -2.72 -19.31 2.32
CA VAL A 59 -3.59 -18.18 1.97
C VAL A 59 -2.73 -16.96 1.62
N TRP A 60 -1.82 -16.57 2.51
CA TRP A 60 -0.99 -15.39 2.29
C TRP A 60 0.02 -15.58 1.16
N LEU A 61 0.57 -16.79 0.99
CA LEU A 61 1.44 -17.09 -0.16
C LEU A 61 0.69 -16.91 -1.48
N PHE A 62 -0.54 -17.42 -1.59
CA PHE A 62 -1.37 -17.26 -2.78
C PHE A 62 -1.76 -15.80 -3.02
N VAL A 63 -2.21 -15.09 -1.98
CA VAL A 63 -2.61 -13.67 -2.06
C VAL A 63 -1.42 -12.80 -2.49
N VAL A 64 -0.27 -12.96 -1.86
CA VAL A 64 0.94 -12.18 -2.20
C VAL A 64 1.42 -12.52 -3.62
N ALA A 65 1.46 -13.80 -4.01
CA ALA A 65 1.86 -14.19 -5.35
C ALA A 65 0.92 -13.62 -6.43
N SER A 66 -0.40 -13.65 -6.19
CA SER A 66 -1.39 -13.10 -7.11
C SER A 66 -1.28 -11.57 -7.22
N ALA A 67 -1.11 -10.86 -6.10
CA ALA A 67 -0.93 -9.41 -6.07
C ALA A 67 0.37 -8.96 -6.74
N LEU A 68 1.49 -9.66 -6.50
CA LEU A 68 2.76 -9.42 -7.19
C LEU A 68 2.61 -9.58 -8.70
N THR A 69 1.95 -10.65 -9.14
CA THR A 69 1.74 -10.91 -10.57
C THR A 69 0.88 -9.83 -11.21
N ALA A 70 -0.29 -9.55 -10.63
CA ALA A 70 -1.21 -8.53 -11.12
C ALA A 70 -0.59 -7.12 -11.11
N GLY A 71 0.15 -6.80 -10.06
CA GLY A 71 0.81 -5.52 -9.87
C GLY A 71 1.94 -5.30 -10.88
N THR A 72 2.76 -6.33 -11.12
CA THR A 72 3.80 -6.32 -12.14
C THR A 72 3.21 -6.15 -13.54
N VAL A 73 2.19 -6.94 -13.89
CA VAL A 73 1.48 -6.82 -15.17
C VAL A 73 0.90 -5.41 -15.36
N THR A 74 0.29 -4.86 -14.31
CA THR A 74 -0.27 -3.51 -14.33
C THR A 74 0.81 -2.45 -14.52
N ALA A 75 1.94 -2.56 -13.82
CA ALA A 75 3.07 -1.64 -13.95
C ALA A 75 3.65 -1.64 -15.37
N CYS A 76 3.81 -2.83 -15.98
CA CYS A 76 4.27 -2.98 -17.36
C CYS A 76 3.27 -2.42 -18.38
N ARG A 77 1.96 -2.59 -18.15
CA ARG A 77 0.92 -2.10 -19.07
C ARG A 77 0.73 -0.59 -19.04
N ILE A 78 0.87 0.04 -17.87
CA ILE A 78 0.69 1.50 -17.73
C ILE A 78 1.90 2.24 -18.28
N ASN A 79 3.11 1.70 -18.10
CA ASN A 79 4.36 2.36 -18.48
C ASN A 79 5.23 1.47 -19.38
N PRO A 80 4.77 1.11 -20.60
CA PRO A 80 5.49 0.20 -21.49
C PRO A 80 6.83 0.77 -21.96
N GLU A 81 6.95 2.09 -22.04
CA GLU A 81 8.14 2.81 -22.50
C GLU A 81 9.25 2.89 -21.44
N ILE A 82 8.99 2.49 -20.18
CA ILE A 82 9.99 2.56 -19.10
C ILE A 82 10.77 1.24 -19.04
N PRO A 83 12.05 1.20 -19.47
CA PRO A 83 12.83 -0.02 -19.41
C PRO A 83 13.04 -0.47 -17.96
N GLY A 84 12.89 -1.77 -17.72
CA GLY A 84 13.11 -2.37 -16.40
C GLY A 84 12.03 -2.02 -15.35
N ILE A 85 10.86 -1.52 -15.74
CA ILE A 85 9.78 -1.17 -14.81
C ILE A 85 9.36 -2.34 -13.91
N ALA A 86 9.33 -3.56 -14.45
CA ALA A 86 9.04 -4.78 -13.68
C ALA A 86 10.05 -4.99 -12.55
N TRP A 87 11.35 -4.90 -12.84
CA TRP A 87 12.39 -5.09 -11.83
C TRP A 87 12.38 -4.00 -10.78
N ARG A 88 12.16 -2.73 -11.19
CA ARG A 88 12.01 -1.60 -10.26
C ARG A 88 10.82 -1.82 -9.31
N TYR A 89 9.69 -2.27 -9.85
CA TYR A 89 8.50 -2.60 -9.09
C TYR A 89 8.76 -3.75 -8.09
N LEU A 90 9.32 -4.85 -8.56
CA LEU A 90 9.63 -6.02 -7.72
C LEU A 90 10.63 -5.68 -6.63
N THR A 91 11.64 -4.88 -6.94
CA THR A 91 12.61 -4.39 -5.93
C THR A 91 11.91 -3.55 -4.86
N LEU A 92 11.02 -2.63 -5.24
CA LEU A 92 10.29 -1.78 -4.30
C LEU A 92 9.37 -2.59 -3.39
N VAL A 93 8.53 -3.45 -3.96
CA VAL A 93 7.61 -4.29 -3.19
C VAL A 93 8.40 -5.31 -2.34
N GLY A 94 9.45 -5.90 -2.89
CA GLY A 94 10.33 -6.82 -2.18
C GLY A 94 10.99 -6.18 -0.97
N ALA A 95 11.46 -4.92 -1.10
CA ALA A 95 12.02 -4.18 0.03
C ALA A 95 10.98 -3.93 1.14
N ILE A 96 9.73 -3.64 0.78
CA ILE A 96 8.63 -3.48 1.75
C ILE A 96 8.34 -4.80 2.48
N LEU A 97 8.22 -5.91 1.74
CA LEU A 97 7.96 -7.22 2.32
C LEU A 97 9.10 -7.66 3.25
N LEU A 98 10.34 -7.46 2.81
CA LEU A 98 11.52 -7.74 3.60
C LEU A 98 11.54 -6.90 4.89
N PHE A 99 11.20 -5.61 4.80
CA PHE A 99 11.07 -4.74 5.96
C PHE A 99 10.03 -5.29 6.96
N CYS A 100 8.85 -5.70 6.50
CA CYS A 100 7.83 -6.29 7.36
C CYS A 100 8.30 -7.60 8.03
N ILE A 101 9.05 -8.45 7.31
CA ILE A 101 9.62 -9.69 7.86
C ILE A 101 10.65 -9.36 8.94
N ILE A 102 11.59 -8.46 8.65
CA ILE A 102 12.63 -8.02 9.61
C ILE A 102 11.98 -7.43 10.86
N LEU A 103 10.94 -6.61 10.70
CA LEU A 103 10.23 -6.01 11.83
C LEU A 103 9.60 -7.09 12.72
N ASN A 104 8.98 -8.12 12.15
CA ASN A 104 8.43 -9.23 12.92
C ASN A 104 9.50 -10.05 13.65
N ILE A 105 10.68 -10.20 13.06
CA ILE A 105 11.82 -10.89 13.68
C ILE A 105 12.34 -10.08 14.87
N ILE A 106 12.54 -8.77 14.70
CA ILE A 106 13.11 -7.89 15.73
C ILE A 106 12.13 -7.71 16.91
N MET A 107 10.84 -7.55 16.62
CA MET A 107 9.82 -7.27 17.63
C MET A 107 9.33 -8.53 18.35
N TRP A 108 9.86 -9.71 18.02
CA TRP A 108 9.48 -10.97 18.66
C TRP A 108 9.75 -10.94 20.18
N PRO A 109 8.82 -11.46 21.03
CA PRO A 109 7.54 -12.05 20.68
C PRO A 109 6.43 -11.01 20.50
N LEU A 110 5.79 -11.02 19.33
CA LEU A 110 4.53 -10.32 19.10
C LEU A 110 3.38 -11.32 19.18
N SER A 111 2.27 -10.90 19.79
CA SER A 111 1.04 -11.69 19.66
C SER A 111 0.58 -11.72 18.20
N PRO A 112 -0.11 -12.78 17.74
CA PRO A 112 -0.66 -12.85 16.37
C PRO A 112 -1.50 -11.62 16.02
N GLU A 113 -2.24 -11.09 16.99
CA GLU A 113 -3.07 -9.89 16.84
C GLU A 113 -2.21 -8.65 16.60
N GLN A 114 -1.14 -8.46 17.39
CA GLN A 114 -0.22 -7.33 17.21
C GLN A 114 0.51 -7.41 15.87
N SER A 115 0.98 -8.62 15.49
CA SER A 115 1.63 -8.85 14.21
C SER A 115 0.71 -8.53 13.03
N SER A 116 -0.58 -8.88 13.14
CA SER A 116 -1.59 -8.60 12.10
C SER A 116 -1.82 -7.11 11.84
N MET A 117 -1.48 -6.22 12.79
CA MET A 117 -1.64 -4.77 12.65
C MET A 117 -0.50 -4.10 11.88
N ILE A 118 0.65 -4.76 11.72
CA ILE A 118 1.83 -4.18 11.06
C ILE A 118 1.51 -3.77 9.62
N GLY A 119 0.94 -4.67 8.82
CA GLY A 119 0.63 -4.40 7.42
C GLY A 119 -0.42 -3.31 7.20
N PRO A 120 -1.62 -3.37 7.81
CA PRO A 120 -2.65 -2.35 7.57
C PRO A 120 -2.23 -0.97 8.09
N LEU A 121 -1.49 -0.89 9.20
CA LEU A 121 -0.95 0.40 9.69
C LEU A 121 0.16 0.93 8.79
N PHE A 122 1.03 0.05 8.27
CA PHE A 122 2.04 0.44 7.29
C PHE A 122 1.40 0.98 6.01
N VAL A 123 0.40 0.29 5.47
CA VAL A 123 -0.37 0.75 4.30
C VAL A 123 -1.07 2.08 4.60
N ALA A 124 -1.70 2.22 5.78
CA ALA A 124 -2.33 3.47 6.19
C ALA A 124 -1.32 4.63 6.24
N ALA A 125 -0.11 4.40 6.77
CA ALA A 125 0.96 5.39 6.79
C ALA A 125 1.38 5.80 5.38
N LEU A 126 1.53 4.86 4.44
CA LEU A 126 1.82 5.17 3.04
C LEU A 126 0.73 6.03 2.41
N TYR A 127 -0.55 5.71 2.67
CA TYR A 127 -1.69 6.51 2.21
C TYR A 127 -1.68 7.94 2.79
N VAL A 128 -1.36 8.10 4.07
CA VAL A 128 -1.28 9.41 4.73
C VAL A 128 -0.12 10.23 4.15
N ILE A 129 1.09 9.66 4.06
CA ILE A 129 2.27 10.33 3.50
C ILE A 129 1.96 10.82 2.07
N ARG A 130 1.37 9.96 1.24
CA ARG A 130 0.97 10.35 -0.12
C ARG A 130 -0.18 11.35 -0.14
N GLY A 131 -1.11 11.26 0.80
CA GLY A 131 -2.21 12.22 0.94
C GLY A 131 -1.76 13.64 1.24
N VAL A 132 -0.71 13.78 2.06
CA VAL A 132 -0.08 15.08 2.34
C VAL A 132 0.62 15.64 1.10
N GLN A 133 1.30 14.79 0.32
CA GLN A 133 2.12 15.22 -0.82
C GLN A 133 1.34 15.52 -2.10
N LEU A 134 0.27 14.75 -2.38
CA LEU A 134 -0.39 14.76 -3.69
C LEU A 134 -1.84 15.27 -3.60
N ARG A 135 -2.69 14.62 -2.80
CA ARG A 135 -4.14 14.94 -2.72
C ARG A 135 -4.77 14.54 -1.37
N PRO A 136 -5.64 15.38 -0.78
CA PRO A 136 -6.30 15.10 0.51
C PRO A 136 -7.14 13.82 0.55
N ARG A 137 -7.57 13.28 -0.60
CA ARG A 137 -8.37 12.05 -0.66
C ARG A 137 -7.62 10.82 -0.14
N TYR A 138 -6.30 10.71 -0.35
CA TYR A 138 -5.49 9.61 0.20
C TYR A 138 -5.31 9.76 1.71
N LEU A 139 -5.30 11.00 2.19
CA LEU A 139 -5.25 11.28 3.62
C LEU A 139 -6.52 10.79 4.32
N ALA A 140 -7.69 11.00 3.71
CA ALA A 140 -8.95 10.44 4.20
C ALA A 140 -8.95 8.90 4.18
N LEU A 141 -8.48 8.27 3.10
CA LEU A 141 -8.41 6.81 3.01
C LEU A 141 -7.42 6.20 4.03
N GLY A 142 -6.23 6.78 4.16
CA GLY A 142 -5.23 6.34 5.14
C GLY A 142 -5.70 6.57 6.57
N GLY A 143 -6.30 7.72 6.85
CA GLY A 143 -6.89 8.02 8.15
C GLY A 143 -8.03 7.05 8.51
N LEU A 144 -8.94 6.80 7.58
CA LEU A 144 -10.02 5.83 7.78
C LEU A 144 -9.48 4.42 8.02
N LEU A 145 -8.50 3.97 7.23
CA LEU A 145 -7.86 2.67 7.41
C LEU A 145 -7.18 2.54 8.77
N ALA A 146 -6.45 3.56 9.21
CA ALA A 146 -5.82 3.60 10.53
C ALA A 146 -6.86 3.54 11.65
N ILE A 147 -7.92 4.35 11.57
CA ILE A 147 -9.01 4.37 12.56
C ILE A 147 -9.69 3.01 12.64
N VAL A 148 -10.06 2.41 11.51
CA VAL A 148 -10.72 1.11 11.47
C VAL A 148 -9.81 0.01 12.03
N SER A 149 -8.52 0.02 11.68
CA SER A 149 -7.54 -0.96 12.18
C SER A 149 -7.38 -0.87 13.70
N VAL A 150 -7.17 0.35 14.23
CA VAL A 150 -7.00 0.58 15.66
C VAL A 150 -8.29 0.30 16.44
N ALA A 151 -9.45 0.71 15.91
CA ALA A 151 -10.74 0.45 16.54
C ALA A 151 -11.05 -1.06 16.58
N GLY A 152 -10.74 -1.79 15.50
CA GLY A 152 -10.89 -3.24 15.43
C GLY A 152 -10.01 -3.94 16.47
N PHE A 153 -8.73 -3.59 16.53
CA PHE A 153 -7.79 -4.12 17.53
C PHE A 153 -8.22 -3.82 18.97
N SER A 154 -8.65 -2.58 19.24
CA SER A 154 -9.09 -2.16 20.58
C SER A 154 -10.36 -2.89 21.03
N SER A 155 -11.30 -3.09 20.10
CA SER A 155 -12.53 -3.85 20.36
C SER A 155 -12.23 -5.32 20.64
N PHE A 156 -11.28 -5.90 19.89
CA PHE A 156 -10.81 -7.26 20.11
C PHE A 156 -10.20 -7.42 21.51
N ILE A 157 -9.26 -6.55 21.90
CA ILE A 157 -8.66 -6.56 23.24
C ILE A 157 -9.72 -6.46 24.33
N ARG A 158 -10.70 -5.56 24.16
CA ARG A 158 -11.78 -5.39 25.14
C ARG A 158 -12.64 -6.64 25.26
N SER A 159 -12.93 -7.33 24.14
CA SER A 159 -13.70 -8.58 24.13
C SER A 159 -12.93 -9.77 24.73
N SER A 160 -11.60 -9.78 24.63
CA SER A 160 -10.71 -10.77 25.25
C SER A 160 -10.30 -10.40 26.68
N GLY A 161 -10.83 -9.30 27.22
CA GLY A 161 -10.57 -8.73 28.55
C GLY A 161 -11.00 -9.57 29.76
N GLY A 162 -11.31 -10.86 29.59
CA GLY A 162 -11.35 -11.83 30.69
C GLY A 162 -9.99 -12.48 31.00
N GLY A 163 -8.98 -12.36 30.12
CA GLY A 163 -7.71 -13.11 30.25
C GLY A 163 -6.47 -12.32 30.71
N TRP A 164 -6.54 -10.99 30.80
CA TRP A 164 -5.35 -10.17 31.10
C TRP A 164 -4.95 -10.10 32.58
N GLN A 165 -5.76 -10.65 33.51
CA GLN A 165 -5.38 -10.70 34.93
C GLN A 165 -4.38 -11.81 35.28
N GLU A 166 -4.22 -12.85 34.45
CA GLU A 166 -3.31 -13.97 34.77
C GLU A 166 -1.86 -13.72 34.33
N VAL A 167 -1.63 -12.97 33.26
CA VAL A 167 -0.27 -12.79 32.70
C VAL A 167 0.59 -11.83 33.54
N SER A 168 -0.02 -10.90 34.27
CA SER A 168 0.72 -10.02 35.20
C SER A 168 1.10 -10.69 36.53
N ALA A 169 0.70 -11.94 36.76
CA ALA A 169 1.01 -12.69 38.00
C ALA A 169 2.16 -13.69 37.85
N GLN A 170 2.78 -13.80 36.67
CA GLN A 170 3.90 -14.72 36.40
C GLN A 170 5.20 -14.05 35.92
N VAL A 171 5.30 -12.72 36.03
CA VAL A 171 6.58 -11.97 35.97
C VAL A 171 6.93 -11.52 37.38
#